data_AF-A0A3R6IFT6-F1
#
_entry.id   AF-A0A3R6IFT6-F1
#
_cell.length_a   1.000
_cell.length_b   1.000
_cell.length_c   1.000
_cell.angle_alpha   90.00
_cell.angle_beta   90.00
_cell.angle_gamma   90.00
#
_symmetry.space_group_name_H-M   'P 1'
#
loop_
_entity.id
_entity.type
_entity.pdbx_description
1 polymer ?
#
loop_
_entity_poly.entity_id
_entity_poly.type
_entity_poly.pdbx_seq_one_letter_code
_entity_poly.pdbx_strand_id
1 'polypeptide(L)'
;MEKHSVYPLLFLLSVAFLFTQCQNKKNVNEDVEVASEKEEVQVVQISYPIRIDKKENYDSPDKLFLQDIGTVRYLQLETTEASLLPAKRSFGGIHLTDNDIFLSFGEAVFHFSSSGKFLNTIGRRGGGPAEFASGSFFDVLETSQEVFLLDFA
;
A
#
# COMPACT_ATOMS: atom_id res chain seq x y z
N MET A 1 -42.02 -24.34 33.34
CA MET A 1 -40.67 -23.74 33.46
C MET A 1 -39.78 -24.88 33.90
N GLU A 2 -38.72 -25.35 33.24
CA GLU A 2 -37.87 -24.94 32.11
C GLU A 2 -37.39 -26.24 31.44
N LYS A 3 -37.61 -26.44 30.14
CA LYS A 3 -36.66 -26.21 29.01
C LYS A 3 -35.42 -27.13 28.96
N HIS A 4 -35.54 -28.10 28.05
CA HIS A 4 -34.58 -28.56 27.02
C HIS A 4 -33.13 -28.91 27.37
N SER A 5 -32.75 -30.15 27.03
CA SER A 5 -31.50 -30.43 26.32
C SER A 5 -31.69 -31.63 25.39
N VAL A 6 -32.19 -31.38 24.18
CA VAL A 6 -32.27 -32.36 23.08
C VAL A 6 -31.70 -31.68 21.83
N TYR A 7 -30.41 -31.32 21.90
CA TYR A 7 -29.69 -30.69 20.79
C TYR A 7 -28.30 -31.27 20.47
N PRO A 8 -27.84 -32.46 20.94
CA PRO A 8 -26.62 -33.05 20.37
C PRO A 8 -26.91 -34.05 19.23
N LEU A 9 -28.17 -34.50 19.05
CA LEU A 9 -28.52 -35.56 18.08
C LEU A 9 -29.04 -35.05 16.73
N LEU A 10 -29.41 -33.77 16.63
CA LEU A 10 -29.93 -33.15 15.40
C LEU A 10 -28.87 -32.39 14.59
N PHE A 11 -27.66 -32.21 15.14
CA PHE A 11 -26.56 -31.49 14.47
C PHE A 11 -25.68 -32.43 13.61
N LEU A 12 -25.82 -33.75 13.75
CA LEU A 12 -25.00 -34.75 13.03
C LEU A 12 -25.60 -35.19 11.68
N LEU A 13 -26.80 -34.73 11.31
CA LEU A 13 -27.45 -35.07 10.03
C LEU A 13 -27.26 -34.01 8.92
N SER A 14 -26.65 -32.85 9.21
CA SER A 14 -26.45 -31.77 8.23
C SER A 14 -25.05 -31.72 7.58
N VAL A 15 -24.08 -32.50 8.06
CA VAL A 15 -22.67 -32.46 7.59
C VAL A 15 -22.37 -33.52 6.51
N ALA A 16 -23.29 -34.44 6.23
CA ALA A 16 -23.08 -35.52 5.25
C ALA A 16 -23.54 -35.18 3.80
N PHE A 17 -23.98 -33.96 3.52
CA PHE A 17 -24.62 -33.61 2.23
C PHE A 17 -23.88 -32.57 1.35
N LEU A 18 -22.61 -32.25 1.64
CA LEU A 18 -21.81 -31.35 0.78
C LEU A 18 -20.52 -31.96 0.25
N PHE A 19 -20.39 -33.30 0.28
CA PHE A 19 -19.29 -34.02 -0.38
C PHE A 19 -19.77 -34.96 -1.48
N THR A 20 -20.64 -34.50 -2.38
CA THR A 20 -20.82 -35.14 -3.69
C THR A 20 -21.38 -34.13 -4.68
N GLN A 21 -20.53 -33.56 -5.52
CA GLN A 21 -20.74 -33.41 -6.98
C GLN A 21 -19.67 -32.48 -7.59
N CYS A 22 -18.50 -33.03 -7.89
CA CYS A 22 -17.89 -32.77 -9.19
C CYS A 22 -18.53 -33.74 -10.17
N GLN A 23 -19.39 -33.26 -11.06
CA GLN A 23 -19.83 -34.05 -12.22
C GLN A 23 -19.14 -33.57 -13.49
N ASN A 24 -18.25 -34.45 -13.94
CA ASN A 24 -17.70 -34.58 -15.28
C ASN A 24 -18.85 -34.64 -16.31
N LYS A 25 -18.91 -33.71 -17.25
CA LYS A 25 -19.70 -33.85 -18.49
C LYS A 25 -18.75 -34.12 -19.64
N LYS A 26 -18.86 -35.32 -20.22
CA LYS A 26 -18.34 -35.65 -21.55
C LYS A 26 -19.49 -35.73 -22.54
N ASN A 27 -19.14 -35.50 -23.81
CA ASN A 27 -19.91 -35.58 -25.07
C ASN A 27 -20.65 -34.26 -25.36
N VAL A 28 -20.57 -33.65 -26.55
CA VAL A 28 -20.58 -34.21 -27.92
C VAL A 28 -19.78 -33.27 -28.85
N ASN A 29 -19.10 -33.84 -29.84
CA ASN A 29 -18.51 -33.12 -30.97
C ASN A 29 -19.63 -32.44 -31.79
N GLU A 30 -19.60 -31.12 -31.86
CA GLU A 30 -20.17 -30.36 -32.96
C GLU A 30 -19.07 -29.41 -33.44
N ASP A 31 -18.60 -29.69 -34.64
CA ASP A 31 -17.52 -28.98 -35.31
C ASP A 31 -17.94 -27.53 -35.56
N VAL A 32 -17.34 -26.59 -34.82
CA VAL A 32 -17.31 -25.18 -35.19
C VAL A 32 -15.85 -24.74 -35.18
N GLU A 33 -15.32 -24.70 -36.39
CA GLU A 33 -14.03 -24.11 -36.75
C GLU A 33 -14.04 -22.62 -36.37
N VAL A 34 -13.50 -22.29 -35.20
CA VAL A 34 -13.03 -20.94 -34.89
C VAL A 34 -11.58 -21.12 -34.46
N ALA A 35 -10.69 -20.72 -35.37
CA ALA A 35 -9.25 -20.74 -35.17
C ALA A 35 -8.90 -20.10 -33.82
N SER A 36 -8.47 -20.93 -32.86
CA SER A 36 -7.85 -20.43 -31.64
C SER A 36 -6.41 -20.05 -32.00
N GLU A 37 -6.20 -18.78 -32.33
CA GLU A 37 -4.87 -18.20 -32.25
C GLU A 37 -4.42 -18.27 -30.79
N LYS A 38 -3.54 -19.23 -30.52
CA LYS A 38 -2.82 -19.30 -29.25
C LYS A 38 -1.73 -18.24 -29.32
N GLU A 39 -1.98 -17.06 -28.78
CA GLU A 39 -0.89 -16.13 -28.47
C GLU A 39 -0.05 -16.74 -27.35
N GLU A 40 1.13 -17.26 -27.72
CA GLU A 40 2.19 -17.58 -26.77
C GLU A 40 2.69 -16.26 -26.14
N VAL A 41 2.34 -16.02 -24.87
CA VAL A 41 2.87 -14.90 -24.10
C VAL A 41 4.37 -15.14 -23.86
N GLN A 42 5.21 -14.46 -24.63
CA GLN A 42 6.66 -14.50 -24.47
C GLN A 42 7.06 -13.88 -23.13
N VAL A 43 7.63 -14.70 -22.24
CA VAL A 43 8.15 -14.25 -20.96
C VAL A 43 9.46 -13.49 -21.20
N VAL A 44 9.41 -12.16 -21.11
CA VAL A 44 10.58 -11.29 -21.26
C VAL A 44 11.50 -11.48 -20.05
N GLN A 45 12.63 -12.17 -20.25
CA GLN A 45 13.71 -12.28 -19.27
C GLN A 45 14.39 -10.91 -19.09
N ILE A 46 14.13 -10.24 -17.97
CA ILE A 46 14.70 -8.93 -17.65
C ILE A 46 16.05 -9.14 -16.95
N SER A 47 17.16 -8.66 -17.54
CA SER A 47 18.51 -8.72 -16.94
C SER A 47 18.96 -7.34 -16.44
N TYR A 48 19.60 -7.29 -15.28
CA TYR A 48 20.07 -6.05 -14.67
C TYR A 48 21.54 -5.71 -15.00
N PRO A 49 21.91 -4.41 -15.06
CA PRO A 49 21.03 -3.26 -14.90
C PRO A 49 20.20 -2.97 -16.17
N ILE A 50 18.93 -2.61 -15.99
CA ILE A 50 18.09 -2.11 -17.08
C ILE A 50 18.72 -0.79 -17.57
N ARG A 51 19.00 -0.71 -18.87
CA ARG A 51 19.52 0.51 -19.50
C ARG A 51 18.38 1.27 -20.14
N ILE A 52 18.12 2.46 -19.63
CA ILE A 52 17.21 3.42 -20.26
C ILE A 52 18.09 4.33 -21.13
N ASP A 53 18.03 4.16 -22.45
CA ASP A 53 18.67 5.10 -23.37
C ASP A 53 17.85 6.40 -23.41
N LYS A 54 18.49 7.51 -23.03
CA LYS A 54 17.86 8.84 -23.03
C LYS A 54 17.65 9.40 -24.44
N LYS A 55 18.32 8.85 -25.45
CA LYS A 55 18.21 9.25 -26.85
C LYS A 55 17.12 8.49 -27.60
N GLU A 56 16.69 7.35 -27.06
CA GLU A 56 15.59 6.57 -27.61
C GLU A 56 14.30 7.39 -27.54
N ASN A 57 13.56 7.43 -28.63
CA ASN A 57 12.18 7.89 -28.60
C ASN A 57 11.32 6.71 -28.15
N TYR A 58 11.05 6.60 -26.86
CA TYR A 58 10.03 5.68 -26.37
C TYR A 58 8.70 6.25 -26.87
N ASP A 59 8.16 5.70 -27.96
CA ASP A 59 6.85 6.04 -28.53
C ASP A 59 5.76 5.81 -27.47
N SER A 60 5.68 6.78 -26.57
CA SER A 60 4.71 6.96 -25.52
C SER A 60 3.94 8.22 -25.92
N PRO A 61 2.63 8.27 -25.67
CA PRO A 61 1.81 9.36 -26.18
C PRO A 61 2.42 10.70 -25.77
N ASP A 62 2.42 11.69 -26.69
CA ASP A 62 2.89 13.08 -26.46
C ASP A 62 2.31 13.71 -25.17
N LYS A 63 1.25 13.10 -24.63
CA LYS A 63 0.62 13.42 -23.35
C LYS A 63 0.27 12.12 -22.61
N LEU A 64 0.78 12.01 -21.39
CA LEU A 64 0.34 11.00 -20.43
C LEU A 64 -0.67 11.66 -19.49
N PHE A 65 -1.93 11.23 -19.52
CA PHE A 65 -2.93 11.74 -18.57
C PHE A 65 -2.86 10.93 -17.28
N LEU A 66 -2.92 11.61 -16.13
CA LEU A 66 -2.91 10.96 -14.81
C LEU A 66 -4.01 9.89 -14.66
N GLN A 67 -5.18 10.16 -15.24
CA GLN A 67 -6.32 9.24 -15.23
C GLN A 67 -6.04 7.90 -15.96
N ASP A 68 -5.07 7.89 -16.88
CA ASP A 68 -4.70 6.69 -17.64
C ASP A 68 -3.68 5.82 -16.89
N ILE A 69 -2.99 6.39 -15.89
CA ILE A 69 -1.90 5.73 -15.15
C ILE A 69 -2.16 5.57 -13.65
N GLY A 70 -3.23 6.17 -13.12
CA GLY A 70 -3.48 6.14 -11.69
C GLY A 70 -4.80 6.76 -11.24
N THR A 71 -5.16 6.44 -10.01
CA THR A 71 -6.31 7.03 -9.31
C THR A 71 -5.83 8.11 -8.35
N VAL A 72 -6.56 9.21 -8.28
CA VAL A 72 -6.30 10.29 -7.31
C VAL A 72 -7.28 10.17 -6.15
N ARG A 73 -6.75 10.26 -4.92
CA ARG A 73 -7.54 10.37 -3.70
C ARG A 73 -7.10 11.58 -2.89
N TYR A 74 -8.05 12.24 -2.25
CA TYR A 74 -7.78 13.26 -1.23
C TYR A 74 -7.88 12.63 0.14
N LEU A 75 -6.89 12.89 0.99
CA LEU A 75 -6.87 12.46 2.38
C LEU A 75 -6.79 13.69 3.26
N GLN A 76 -7.78 13.86 4.15
CA GLN A 76 -7.75 14.91 5.14
C GLN A 76 -6.90 14.44 6.34
N LEU A 77 -5.91 15.24 6.71
CA LEU A 77 -5.15 15.03 7.93
C LEU A 77 -5.91 15.65 9.12
N GLU A 78 -5.90 14.96 10.25
CA GLU A 78 -6.37 15.50 11.51
C GLU A 78 -5.65 16.82 11.79
N THR A 79 -6.42 17.84 12.17
CA THR A 79 -5.89 19.18 12.43
C THR A 79 -6.33 19.61 13.83
N THR A 80 -5.38 19.56 14.75
CA THR A 80 -5.47 19.94 16.15
C THR A 80 -4.21 20.72 16.51
N GLU A 81 -4.19 21.39 17.68
CA GLU A 81 -3.00 22.10 18.15
C GLU A 81 -1.74 21.20 18.17
N ALA A 82 -1.89 19.91 18.44
CA ALA A 82 -0.78 18.95 18.46
C ALA A 82 -0.28 18.54 17.07
N SER A 83 -1.09 18.73 16.03
CA SER A 83 -0.83 18.30 14.65
C SER A 83 -0.73 19.47 13.66
N LEU A 84 -0.64 20.70 14.17
CA LEU A 84 -0.44 21.88 13.34
C LEU A 84 0.90 21.79 12.61
N LEU A 85 0.82 21.60 11.30
CA LEU A 85 1.98 21.56 10.43
C LEU A 85 2.55 22.98 10.27
N PRO A 86 3.86 23.18 10.46
CA PRO A 86 4.47 24.50 10.38
C PRO A 86 4.47 25.03 8.94
N ALA A 87 4.40 26.35 8.81
CA ALA A 87 4.30 27.01 7.51
C ALA A 87 5.60 26.87 6.68
N LYS A 88 5.60 25.89 5.77
CA LYS A 88 6.38 25.73 4.51
C LYS A 88 7.91 25.92 4.48
N ARG A 89 8.58 26.42 5.51
CA ARG A 89 10.02 26.76 5.43
C ARG A 89 10.99 25.60 5.65
N SER A 90 10.50 24.43 6.04
CA SER A 90 11.35 23.31 6.45
C SER A 90 10.83 21.94 6.02
N PHE A 91 10.01 21.87 4.95
CA PHE A 91 9.46 20.59 4.51
C PHE A 91 10.57 19.64 4.05
N GLY A 92 10.77 18.56 4.79
CA GLY A 92 11.80 17.56 4.57
C GLY A 92 11.36 16.40 3.67
N GLY A 93 10.06 16.15 3.57
CA GLY A 93 9.51 15.13 2.68
C GLY A 93 8.33 14.38 3.26
N ILE A 94 7.84 13.43 2.47
CA ILE A 94 6.78 12.48 2.82
C ILE A 94 7.37 11.07 2.72
N HIS A 95 7.12 10.25 3.73
CA HIS A 95 7.31 8.81 3.66
C HIS A 95 5.95 8.14 3.88
N LEU A 96 5.55 7.28 2.95
CA LEU A 96 4.28 6.55 2.99
C LEU A 96 4.59 5.07 3.20
N THR A 97 3.91 4.45 4.16
CA THR A 97 3.91 3.00 4.37
C THR A 97 2.52 2.45 4.07
N ASP A 98 2.34 1.13 4.19
CA ASP A 98 1.01 0.52 4.07
C ASP A 98 0.00 1.08 5.10
N ASN A 99 0.50 1.48 6.28
CA ASN A 99 -0.33 1.83 7.42
C ASN A 99 -0.23 3.30 7.85
N ASP A 100 0.83 4.00 7.49
CA ASP A 100 1.21 5.28 8.09
C ASP A 100 1.76 6.29 7.08
N ILE A 101 1.76 7.54 7.50
CA ILE A 101 2.19 8.72 6.76
C ILE A 101 3.10 9.53 7.67
N PHE A 102 4.33 9.74 7.23
CA PHE A 102 5.31 10.55 7.94
C PHE A 102 5.59 11.81 7.15
N LEU A 103 5.49 12.96 7.80
CA LEU A 103 5.77 14.27 7.22
C LEU A 103 6.88 14.94 8.01
N SER A 104 8.05 15.17 7.39
CA SER A 104 9.09 15.97 8.03
C SER A 104 8.91 17.44 7.71
N PHE A 105 8.98 18.27 8.75
CA PHE A 105 9.05 19.72 8.63
C PHE A 105 10.31 20.30 9.30
N GLY A 106 11.41 19.54 9.35
CA GLY A 106 12.73 20.00 9.82
C GLY A 106 12.82 20.35 11.31
N GLU A 107 11.70 20.65 11.96
CA GLU A 107 11.57 20.86 13.41
C GLU A 107 11.10 19.59 14.12
N ALA A 108 10.43 18.71 13.37
CA ALA A 108 9.80 17.49 13.83
C ALA A 108 9.41 16.61 12.65
N VAL A 109 9.21 15.32 12.91
CA VAL A 109 8.47 14.41 12.01
C VAL A 109 7.08 14.20 12.58
N PHE A 110 6.05 14.51 11.81
CA PHE A 110 4.66 14.29 12.16
C PHE A 110 4.22 12.94 11.62
N HIS A 111 3.60 12.13 12.47
CA HIS A 111 3.17 10.78 12.15
C HIS A 111 1.65 10.68 12.19
N PHE A 112 1.08 10.25 11.07
CA PHE A 112 -0.34 10.04 10.89
C PHE A 112 -0.58 8.61 10.43
N SER A 113 -1.75 8.06 10.75
CA SER A 113 -2.21 6.82 10.12
C SER A 113 -2.55 7.05 8.64
N SER A 114 -2.69 5.97 7.88
CA SER A 114 -3.15 5.95 6.48
C SER A 114 -4.56 6.54 6.29
N SER A 115 -5.34 6.65 7.37
CA SER A 115 -6.65 7.31 7.43
C SER A 115 -6.58 8.82 7.65
N GLY A 116 -5.39 9.37 7.91
CA GLY A 116 -5.18 10.79 8.21
C GLY A 116 -5.29 11.17 9.68
N LYS A 117 -5.63 10.23 10.58
CA LYS A 117 -5.62 10.47 12.03
C LYS A 117 -4.20 10.75 12.52
N PHE A 118 -4.02 11.77 13.36
CA PHE A 118 -2.73 12.08 13.96
C PHE A 118 -2.39 11.06 15.05
N LEU A 119 -1.16 10.57 15.05
CA LEU A 119 -0.69 9.56 16.00
C LEU A 119 0.25 10.21 17.02
N ASN A 120 1.33 10.84 16.56
CA ASN A 120 2.31 11.51 17.41
C ASN A 120 3.29 12.37 16.61
N THR A 121 4.14 13.08 17.35
CA THR A 121 5.31 13.79 16.82
C THR A 121 6.58 13.06 17.26
N ILE A 122 7.53 12.89 16.35
CA ILE A 122 8.81 12.21 16.57
C ILE A 122 9.93 13.25 16.57
N GLY A 123 10.67 13.27 17.68
CA GLY A 123 11.73 14.22 17.93
C GLY A 123 11.25 15.67 18.06
N ARG A 124 12.20 16.57 18.26
CA ARG A 124 11.96 18.02 18.33
C ARG A 124 13.24 18.78 18.03
N ARG A 125 13.08 20.01 17.58
CA ARG A 125 14.21 20.93 17.43
C ARG A 125 14.82 21.29 18.79
N GLY A 126 16.15 21.26 18.86
CA GLY A 126 16.89 21.66 20.06
C GLY A 126 18.35 21.20 20.04
N GLY A 127 19.00 21.22 21.19
CA GLY A 127 20.42 20.84 21.36
C GLY A 127 20.69 19.92 22.55
N GLY A 128 19.63 19.47 23.22
CA GLY A 128 19.70 18.46 24.27
C GLY A 128 19.76 17.03 23.71
N PRO A 129 19.92 16.03 24.59
CA PRO A 129 19.83 14.64 24.19
C PRO A 129 18.51 14.34 23.47
N ALA A 130 18.59 13.63 22.33
CA ALA A 130 17.45 13.28 21.46
C ALA A 130 16.71 14.47 20.80
N GLU A 131 17.33 15.65 20.79
CA GLU A 131 16.90 16.80 19.99
C GLU A 131 17.83 16.94 18.77
N PHE A 132 17.37 17.67 17.75
CA PHE A 132 18.16 17.92 16.54
C PHE A 132 18.10 19.39 16.10
N ALA A 133 19.12 19.86 15.40
CA ALA A 133 19.16 21.23 14.87
C ALA A 133 18.28 21.36 13.61
N SER A 134 18.31 20.34 12.73
CA SER A 134 17.56 20.30 11.47
C SER A 134 17.23 18.86 11.03
N GLY A 135 15.97 18.45 11.16
CA GLY A 135 15.47 17.12 10.78
C GLY A 135 14.98 16.99 9.34
N SER A 136 15.56 17.74 8.39
CA SER A 136 15.04 17.83 7.01
C SER A 136 15.16 16.51 6.22
N PHE A 137 16.12 15.66 6.55
CA PHE A 137 16.30 14.37 5.88
C PHE A 137 15.97 13.26 6.86
N PHE A 138 15.02 12.43 6.49
CA PHE A 138 14.59 11.30 7.30
C PHE A 138 14.26 10.10 6.41
N ASP A 139 14.29 8.92 7.01
CA ASP A 139 13.79 7.70 6.40
C ASP A 139 13.12 6.83 7.47
N VAL A 140 12.25 5.94 7.03
CA VAL A 140 11.50 5.03 7.91
C VAL A 140 11.81 3.60 7.52
N LEU A 141 12.27 2.81 8.48
CA LEU A 141 12.45 1.37 8.31
C LEU A 141 11.26 0.64 8.92
N GLU A 142 10.29 0.28 8.08
CA GLU A 142 9.03 -0.34 8.52
C GLU A 142 9.24 -1.63 9.31
N THR A 143 10.24 -2.43 8.94
CA THR A 143 10.50 -3.73 9.58
C THR A 143 10.92 -3.60 11.03
N SER A 144 11.65 -2.53 11.38
CA SER A 144 12.08 -2.27 12.76
C SER A 144 11.23 -1.21 13.46
N GLN A 145 10.32 -0.53 12.73
CA GLN A 145 9.53 0.59 13.23
C GLN A 145 10.41 1.75 13.71
N GLU A 146 11.51 1.99 12.99
CA GLU A 146 12.49 3.02 13.33
C GLU A 146 12.43 4.18 12.34
N VAL A 147 12.59 5.40 12.86
CA VAL A 147 12.75 6.61 12.06
C VAL A 147 14.20 7.08 12.18
N PHE A 148 14.89 7.11 11.06
CA PHE A 148 16.25 7.64 10.96
C PHE A 148 16.17 9.11 10.56
N LEU A 149 16.92 9.95 11.26
CA LEU A 149 17.01 11.38 11.00
C LEU A 149 18.49 11.75 10.83
N LEU A 150 18.79 12.51 9.78
CA LEU A 150 20.12 13.07 9.57
C LEU A 150 20.12 14.53 10.02
N ASP A 151 20.83 14.81 11.12
CA ASP A 151 21.02 16.15 11.65
C ASP A 151 22.32 16.76 11.13
N PHE A 152 22.21 17.84 10.35
CA PHE A 152 23.34 18.65 9.89
C PHE A 152 23.56 19.81 10.87
N ALA A 153 23.99 19.49 12.09
CA ALA A 153 24.36 20.47 13.11
C ALA A 153 25.85 20.83 13.04
#